data_AF-A0A8T4YM35-F1
#
_entry.id   AF-A0A8T4YM35-F1
#
_cell.length_a   1.000
_cell.length_b   1.000
_cell.length_c   1.000
_cell.angle_alpha   90.00
_cell.angle_beta   90.00
_cell.angle_gamma   90.00
#
_symmetry.space_group_name_H-M   'P 1'
#
loop_
_entity.id
_entity.type
_entity.pdbx_description
1 polymer ?
#
loop_
_entity_poly.entity_id
_entity_poly.type
_entity_poly.pdbx_seq_one_letter_code
_entity_poly.pdbx_strand_id
1 'polypeptide(L)'
;YFWSSWACAILPYSRPDLFERGYTWRIAGFPVASIIGLISALLATWLMFPVMMWIVSDWSYIWWNVFWWMISLVLFIAFYAYNEKKGIKLSELYQTIPPA
;
A
#
# COMPACT_ATOMS: atom_id res chain seq x y z
N TYR A 1 0.07 3.85 -0.07
CA TYR A 1 -1.32 4.09 -0.51
C TYR A 1 -1.44 4.23 -2.03
N PHE A 2 -0.70 5.15 -2.66
CA PHE A 2 -0.72 5.31 -4.12
C PHE A 2 -0.28 4.03 -4.87
N TRP A 3 0.97 3.60 -4.69
CA TRP A 3 1.53 2.42 -5.36
C TRP A 3 0.80 1.11 -5.04
N SER A 4 0.34 0.97 -3.80
CA SER A 4 -0.44 -0.19 -3.35
C SER A 4 -1.80 -0.29 -4.03
N SER A 5 -2.44 0.83 -4.37
CA SER A 5 -3.72 0.83 -5.07
C SER A 5 -3.58 0.32 -6.51
N TRP A 6 -2.52 0.78 -7.19
CA TRP A 6 -2.15 0.28 -8.52
C TRP A 6 -1.80 -1.20 -8.50
N ALA A 7 -1.00 -1.64 -7.51
CA ALA A 7 -0.67 -3.04 -7.33
C ALA A 7 -1.92 -3.90 -7.10
N CYS A 8 -2.87 -3.44 -6.28
CA CYS A 8 -4.14 -4.12 -6.02
C CYS A 8 -5.01 -4.25 -7.28
N ALA A 9 -5.06 -3.20 -8.12
CA ALA A 9 -5.84 -3.22 -9.35
C ALA A 9 -5.41 -4.33 -10.31
N ILE A 10 -4.09 -4.54 -10.42
CA ILE A 10 -3.50 -5.52 -11.35
C ILE A 10 -3.23 -6.89 -10.72
N LEU A 11 -3.26 -7.00 -9.38
CA LEU A 11 -2.90 -8.20 -8.62
C LEU A 11 -3.56 -9.48 -9.17
N PRO A 12 -4.88 -9.49 -9.49
CA PRO A 12 -5.54 -10.69 -9.98
C PRO A 12 -5.04 -11.18 -11.36
N TYR A 13 -4.41 -10.30 -12.13
CA TYR A 13 -3.90 -10.60 -13.47
C TYR A 13 -2.38 -10.85 -13.49
N SER A 14 -1.62 -10.12 -12.68
CA SER A 14 -0.15 -10.24 -12.63
C SER A 14 0.35 -11.37 -11.74
N ARG A 15 -0.41 -11.69 -10.68
CA ARG A 15 -0.09 -12.73 -9.69
C ARG A 15 -1.37 -13.50 -9.32
N PRO A 16 -1.97 -14.25 -10.27
CA PRO A 16 -3.20 -15.01 -10.00
C PRO A 16 -2.99 -16.03 -8.88
N ASP A 17 -1.79 -16.57 -8.73
CA ASP A 17 -1.37 -17.48 -7.65
C ASP A 17 -1.53 -16.86 -6.25
N LEU A 18 -1.26 -15.56 -6.11
CA LEU A 18 -1.46 -14.83 -4.86
C LEU A 18 -2.92 -14.45 -4.65
N PHE A 19 -3.63 -14.12 -5.74
CA PHE A 19 -5.04 -13.77 -5.69
C PHE A 19 -5.92 -14.97 -5.30
N GLU A 20 -5.62 -16.16 -5.84
CA GLU A 20 -6.33 -17.40 -5.54
C GLU A 20 -6.20 -17.85 -4.08
N ARG A 21 -5.10 -17.47 -3.42
CA ARG A 21 -4.86 -17.74 -1.98
C ARG A 21 -5.48 -16.69 -1.05
N GLY A 22 -6.10 -15.64 -1.60
CA GLY A 22 -6.67 -14.53 -0.84
C GLY A 22 -8.16 -14.35 -1.09
N TYR A 23 -8.59 -13.09 -1.26
CA TYR A 23 -9.99 -12.76 -1.47
C TYR A 23 -10.38 -12.86 -2.96
N THR A 24 -10.95 -13.99 -3.36
CA THR A 24 -11.19 -14.36 -4.78
C THR A 24 -12.53 -13.91 -5.35
N TRP A 25 -13.29 -13.05 -4.66
CA TRP A 25 -14.64 -12.69 -5.11
C TRP A 25 -14.62 -12.02 -6.50
N ARG A 26 -15.50 -12.49 -7.38
CA ARG A 26 -15.73 -11.94 -8.72
C ARG A 26 -17.17 -11.48 -8.88
N ILE A 27 -17.36 -10.32 -9.49
CA ILE A 27 -18.67 -9.81 -9.93
C ILE A 27 -18.66 -9.82 -11.46
N ALA A 28 -19.63 -10.52 -12.08
CA ALA A 28 -19.74 -10.66 -13.54
C ALA A 28 -18.44 -11.14 -14.24
N GLY A 29 -17.66 -12.00 -13.58
CA GLY A 29 -16.37 -12.50 -14.09
C GLY A 29 -15.16 -11.62 -13.76
N PHE A 30 -15.37 -10.39 -13.30
CA PHE A 30 -14.31 -9.45 -12.92
C PHE A 30 -13.94 -9.57 -11.43
N PRO A 31 -12.64 -9.66 -11.10
CA PRO A 31 -12.16 -9.63 -9.72
C PRO A 31 -12.59 -8.35 -8.99
N VAL A 32 -13.24 -8.48 -7.84
CA VAL A 32 -13.64 -7.33 -6.99
C VAL A 32 -12.42 -6.53 -6.54
N ALA A 33 -11.31 -7.21 -6.25
CA ALA A 33 -10.02 -6.59 -5.92
C ALA A 33 -9.55 -5.63 -7.01
N SER A 34 -9.71 -5.99 -8.29
CA SER A 34 -9.36 -5.10 -9.41
C SER A 34 -10.26 -3.87 -9.47
N ILE A 35 -11.56 -4.02 -9.22
CA ILE A 35 -12.53 -2.91 -9.25
C ILE A 35 -12.21 -1.91 -8.13
N ILE A 36 -12.04 -2.41 -6.90
CA ILE A 36 -11.70 -1.58 -5.74
C ILE A 36 -10.31 -0.95 -5.94
N GLY A 37 -9.33 -1.73 -6.39
CA GLY A 37 -7.99 -1.26 -6.68
C GLY A 37 -7.99 -0.15 -7.74
N LEU A 38 -8.80 -0.28 -8.80
CA LEU A 38 -8.92 0.72 -9.85
C LEU A 38 -9.54 2.03 -9.32
N ILE A 39 -10.62 1.95 -8.55
CA ILE A 39 -11.25 3.12 -7.92
C ILE A 39 -10.25 3.81 -6.98
N SER A 40 -9.57 3.02 -6.14
CA SER A 40 -8.55 3.53 -5.22
C SER A 40 -7.37 4.16 -5.96
N ALA A 41 -6.92 3.56 -7.06
CA ALA A 41 -5.83 4.08 -7.88
C ALA A 41 -6.23 5.39 -8.55
N LEU A 42 -7.44 5.48 -9.10
CA LEU A 42 -7.97 6.72 -9.69
C LEU A 42 -8.03 7.85 -8.66
N LEU A 43 -8.62 7.60 -7.49
CA LEU A 43 -8.73 8.60 -6.42
C LEU A 43 -7.35 9.00 -5.87
N ALA A 44 -6.46 8.04 -5.65
CA ALA A 44 -5.10 8.31 -5.17
C ALA A 44 -4.27 9.10 -6.19
N THR A 45 -4.47 8.84 -7.49
CA THR A 45 -3.80 9.57 -8.58
C THR A 45 -4.35 10.97 -8.72
N TRP A 46 -5.67 11.14 -8.63
CA TRP A 46 -6.31 12.45 -8.60
C TRP A 46 -5.79 13.30 -7.45
N LEU A 47 -5.68 12.72 -6.25
CA LEU A 47 -5.23 13.42 -5.04
C LEU A 47 -3.73 13.76 -5.07
N MET A 48 -2.92 13.04 -5.85
CA MET A 48 -1.50 13.36 -6.05
C MET A 48 -1.29 14.67 -6.82
N PHE A 49 -2.13 15.01 -7.80
CA PHE A 49 -1.98 16.23 -8.60
C PHE A 49 -2.00 17.53 -7.77
N PRO A 50 -2.99 17.80 -6.90
CA PRO A 50 -2.99 19.03 -6.09
C PRO A 50 -1.84 19.05 -5.09
N VAL A 51 -1.42 17.90 -4.55
CA VAL A 51 -0.24 17.81 -3.68
C VAL A 51 1.02 18.25 -4.42
N MET A 52 1.19 17.82 -5.67
CA MET A 52 2.33 18.26 -6.49
C MET A 52 2.27 19.76 -6.81
N MET A 53 1.09 20.30 -7.10
CA MET A 53 0.93 21.74 -7.35
C MET A 53 1.28 22.58 -6.11
N TRP A 54 0.90 22.12 -4.91
CA TRP A 54 1.25 22.81 -3.66
C TRP A 54 2.74 22.75 -3.35
N ILE A 55 3.38 21.60 -3.58
CA ILE A 55 4.83 21.42 -3.40
C ILE A 55 5.64 22.38 -4.29
N VAL A 56 5.21 22.61 -5.52
CA VAL A 56 5.90 23.53 -6.44
C VAL A 56 5.69 24.99 -6.04
N SER A 57 4.57 25.31 -5.39
CA SER A 57 4.21 26.70 -5.05
C SER A 57 4.97 27.27 -3.85
N ASP A 58 5.35 26.44 -2.87
CA ASP A 58 6.07 26.90 -1.67
C ASP A 58 6.93 25.77 -1.08
N TRP A 59 8.20 26.11 -0.83
CA TRP A 59 9.19 25.22 -0.23
C TRP A 59 8.82 24.75 1.19
N SER A 60 7.97 25.49 1.90
CA SER A 60 7.47 25.08 3.22
C SER A 60 6.72 23.74 3.16
N TYR A 61 5.97 23.47 2.09
CA TYR A 61 5.24 22.21 1.89
C TYR A 61 6.17 21.02 1.61
N ILE A 62 7.35 21.26 1.03
CA ILE A 62 8.37 20.22 0.84
C ILE A 62 8.84 19.72 2.20
N TRP A 63 9.24 20.64 3.08
CA TRP A 63 9.70 20.30 4.42
C TRP A 63 8.62 19.63 5.26
N TRP A 64 7.38 20.10 5.15
CA TRP A 64 6.24 19.47 5.81
C TRP A 64 6.03 18.01 5.35
N ASN A 65 6.10 17.74 4.05
CA ASN A 65 6.00 16.37 3.54
C ASN A 65 7.17 15.52 4.01
N VAL A 66 8.41 15.98 3.85
CA VAL A 66 9.60 15.23 4.28
C VAL A 66 9.52 14.87 5.76
N PHE A 67 9.08 15.81 6.62
CA PHE A 67 8.91 15.57 8.05
C PHE A 67 7.95 14.41 8.35
N TRP A 68 6.77 14.39 7.73
CA TRP A 68 5.79 13.32 7.93
C TRP A 68 6.27 11.96 7.41
N TRP A 69 6.99 11.95 6.28
CA TRP A 69 7.56 10.72 5.75
C TRP A 69 8.66 10.16 6.68
N MET A 70 9.52 11.03 7.22
CA MET A 70 10.57 10.64 8.15
C MET A 70 9.99 10.14 9.48
N ILE A 71 8.96 10.79 10.03
CA ILE A 71 8.26 10.29 11.23
C ILE A 71 7.68 8.90 10.99
N SER A 72 7.01 8.71 9.85
CA SER A 72 6.40 7.42 9.52
C SER A 72 7.44 6.31 9.43
N LEU A 73 8.60 6.60 8.81
CA LEU A 73 9.71 5.67 8.72
C LEU A 73 10.29 5.33 10.11
N VAL A 74 10.53 6.35 10.94
CA VAL A 74 11.07 6.16 12.30
C VAL A 74 10.12 5.32 13.15
N LEU A 75 8.81 5.59 13.10
CA LEU A 75 7.81 4.79 13.79
C LEU A 75 7.82 3.34 13.30
N PHE A 76 7.85 3.12 11.99
CA PHE A 76 7.91 1.77 11.43
C PHE A 76 9.14 0.99 11.91
N ILE A 77 10.33 1.61 11.86
CA ILE A 77 11.58 0.98 12.33
C ILE A 77 11.50 0.69 13.83
N ALA A 78 11.00 1.63 14.64
CA ALA A 78 10.87 1.47 16.08
C ALA A 78 9.95 0.28 16.43
N PHE A 79 8.78 0.19 15.79
CA PHE A 79 7.86 -0.93 15.98
C PHE A 79 8.40 -2.25 15.43
N TYR A 80 9.11 -2.22 14.31
CA TYR A 80 9.78 -3.40 13.75
C TYR A 80 10.80 -3.96 14.74
N ALA A 81 11.73 -3.12 15.21
CA ALA A 81 12.75 -3.52 16.17
C ALA A 81 12.15 -3.94 17.53
N TYR A 82 11.07 -3.30 17.97
CA TYR A 82 10.35 -3.68 19.19
C TYR A 82 9.69 -5.06 19.08
N ASN A 83 9.05 -5.36 17.95
CA ASN A 83 8.39 -6.65 17.71
C ASN A 83 9.40 -7.78 17.49
N GLU A 84 10.52 -7.49 16.82
CA GLU A 84 11.64 -8.42 16.64
C GLU A 84 12.25 -8.79 18.00
N LYS A 85 12.47 -7.80 18.90
CA LYS A 85 12.94 -8.06 20.27
C LYS A 85 11.97 -8.89 21.12
N LYS A 86 10.67 -8.86 20.81
CA LYS A 86 9.66 -9.73 21.44
C LYS A 86 9.62 -11.14 20.87
N GLY A 87 10.47 -11.47 19.88
CA GLY A 87 10.52 -12.78 19.26
C GLY A 87 9.41 -13.02 18.22
N ILE A 88 8.71 -11.97 17.78
CA ILE A 88 7.77 -12.08 16.67
C ILE A 88 8.59 -12.14 15.38
N LYS A 89 8.61 -13.30 14.72
CA LYS A 89 9.27 -13.49 13.42
C LYS A 89 8.50 -12.75 12.33
N LEU A 90 8.70 -11.44 12.22
CA LEU A 90 8.06 -10.62 11.18
C LEU A 90 8.39 -11.12 9.77
N SER A 91 9.58 -11.71 9.57
CA SER A 91 9.98 -12.33 8.31
C SER A 91 9.06 -13.50 7.89
N GLU A 92 8.57 -14.30 8.84
CA GLU A 92 7.63 -15.39 8.54
C GLU A 92 6.22 -14.84 8.25
N LEU A 93 5.79 -13.78 8.94
CA LEU A 93 4.47 -13.14 8.73
C LEU A 93 4.26 -12.64 7.29
N TYR A 94 5.31 -12.16 6.63
CA TYR A 94 5.25 -11.69 5.24
C TYR A 94 5.58 -12.77 4.21
N GLN A 95 6.09 -13.94 4.64
CA GLN A 95 6.48 -15.05 3.76
C GLN A 95 5.44 -16.16 3.70
N THR A 96 4.65 -16.36 4.76
CA THR A 96 3.57 -17.36 4.78
C THR A 96 2.23 -16.63 4.75
N ILE A 97 1.61 -16.60 3.57
CA ILE A 97 0.16 -16.42 3.52
C ILE A 97 -0.41 -17.61 4.31
N PRO A 98 -1.16 -17.40 5.41
CA PRO A 98 -1.67 -18.51 6.20
C PRO A 98 -2.46 -19.43 5.27
N PRO A 99 -2.15 -20.74 5.24
CA PRO A 99 -2.95 -21.70 4.48
C PRO A 99 -4.34 -21.72 5.13
N ALA A 100 -5.32 -21.16 4.43
CA ALA A 100 -6.74 -21.27 4.75
C ALA A 100 -7.41 -22.08 3.64
#